data_AF-A0A5J4QQZ1-F1
#
_entry.id   AF-A0A5J4QQZ1-F1
#
_cell.length_a   1.000
_cell.length_b   1.000
_cell.length_c   1.000
_cell.angle_alpha   90.00
_cell.angle_beta   90.00
_cell.angle_gamma   90.00
#
_symmetry.space_group_name_H-M   'P 1'
#
loop_
_entity.id
_entity.type
_entity.pdbx_description
1 polymer ?
#
loop_
_entity_poly.entity_id
_entity_poly.type
_entity_poly.pdbx_seq_one_letter_code
_entity_poly.pdbx_strand_id
1 'polypeptide(L)'
;MNRFLKSSVFFLWAIFSFACEKDKPAVMDVMQSDKSQHFDGAAADKSVTVMTNREITDIKVSVSSNETKTWCTAILVKNQDQVTLYISVTQNNKSEVREAEIKLEHTGLPSINIQVVQSGMNPSVRQLVVHPVPQEILTSHHNNDYTVFVRLPGQEWQDLYEYKVMVDMDNPQPASMVQFDFAGTVELKVAVNKGTVSDVKIRPIIRGLQPRIAENVIYLTLSEPEKLSLEVNGDRYHNLHIFANELETEQPDSNDPNVVYFGEGVHTSKDSSGNFNITSNKIVYLAPGAVVRGKFACNNVENVRFIGRGIIDNPQRGFEINFSRNIEINGITVINPEHYTVWGGQTDGLKIRNLKSFSCQKWSDGIDLMSCSNVDIQDIFMRNSDDCIAVYAHRWNYYGDVRNYTVKNAILWADVAHPINIGLHGDTSNDGNVIEKLQFSDIDILEHDEYYSEYQGCMAFSVGDYNLVKDVTFENIRVEHIQRGQLFNLRILFNTEFSFGIGRGIENVTFRNIYYDGCCENPSVIAGYDAQRIVDGVLFENIVIRGKRIKSFDEGNIRVGNFTNNITLK
;
A
#
# COMPACT_ATOMS: atom_id res chain seq x y z
N MET A 1 31.59 35.60 -44.51
CA MET A 1 30.99 35.98 -45.81
C MET A 1 30.93 34.74 -46.70
N ASN A 2 29.95 34.64 -47.62
CA ASN A 2 29.59 33.53 -48.54
C ASN A 2 30.63 32.40 -48.81
N ARG A 3 30.36 31.08 -48.77
CA ARG A 3 29.22 30.19 -49.20
C ARG A 3 29.46 29.55 -50.60
N PHE A 4 28.98 28.30 -50.79
CA PHE A 4 28.91 27.44 -52.01
C PHE A 4 30.15 26.53 -52.33
N LEU A 5 30.04 25.30 -52.89
CA LEU A 5 28.99 24.22 -52.81
C LEU A 5 29.45 22.91 -53.55
N LYS A 6 28.80 21.75 -53.25
CA LYS A 6 28.69 20.49 -54.08
C LYS A 6 29.99 19.66 -54.30
N SER A 7 30.00 18.36 -54.61
CA SER A 7 29.01 17.22 -54.68
C SER A 7 29.77 15.91 -55.03
N SER A 8 29.35 14.64 -54.89
CA SER A 8 28.29 13.86 -54.18
C SER A 8 28.52 12.35 -54.54
N VAL A 9 27.50 11.46 -54.47
CA VAL A 9 27.41 10.09 -55.10
C VAL A 9 28.16 8.94 -54.39
N PHE A 10 27.60 7.74 -54.09
CA PHE A 10 26.22 7.19 -54.06
C PHE A 10 26.18 6.00 -53.06
N PHE A 11 25.00 5.56 -52.61
CA PHE A 11 24.81 4.26 -51.91
C PHE A 11 23.48 3.62 -52.36
N LEU A 12 23.33 2.30 -52.27
CA LEU A 12 22.20 1.57 -52.88
C LEU A 12 20.94 1.51 -52.01
N TRP A 13 19.81 1.25 -52.68
CA TRP A 13 18.44 1.32 -52.14
C TRP A 13 17.98 0.04 -51.41
N ALA A 14 17.19 0.24 -50.36
CA ALA A 14 16.05 -0.61 -50.01
C ALA A 14 14.84 0.33 -49.79
N ILE A 15 13.65 -0.07 -50.27
CA ILE A 15 12.53 0.86 -50.50
C ILE A 15 11.47 0.73 -49.40
N PHE A 16 11.18 1.83 -48.71
CA PHE A 16 9.83 2.14 -48.26
C PHE A 16 9.52 3.62 -48.53
N SER A 17 8.23 3.95 -48.64
CA SER A 17 7.76 5.17 -49.31
C SER A 17 8.21 6.47 -48.64
N PHE A 18 8.62 7.44 -49.45
CA PHE A 18 8.60 8.87 -49.09
C PHE A 18 7.14 9.36 -49.08
N ALA A 19 6.39 8.98 -48.03
CA ALA A 19 5.11 9.61 -47.73
C ALA A 19 5.35 11.08 -47.33
N CYS A 20 4.48 11.99 -47.76
CA CYS A 20 4.62 13.40 -47.41
C CYS A 20 4.29 13.59 -45.92
N GLU A 21 4.96 14.52 -45.22
CA GLU A 21 4.57 14.90 -43.85
C GLU A 21 3.13 15.44 -43.77
N LYS A 22 2.56 15.85 -44.91
CA LYS A 22 1.18 16.30 -45.07
C LYS A 22 0.13 15.18 -44.98
N ASP A 23 0.53 13.92 -45.09
CA ASP A 23 -0.38 12.77 -45.19
C ASP A 23 -0.49 11.95 -43.89
N LYS A 24 0.09 12.43 -42.78
CA LYS A 24 -0.25 11.87 -41.45
C LYS A 24 -1.74 12.15 -41.17
N PRO A 25 -2.56 11.16 -40.80
CA PRO A 25 -3.97 11.38 -40.50
C PRO A 25 -4.13 12.42 -39.39
N ALA A 26 -5.16 13.25 -39.47
CA ALA A 26 -5.44 14.23 -38.44
C ALA A 26 -5.83 13.52 -37.13
N VAL A 27 -5.19 13.88 -36.02
CA VAL A 27 -5.42 13.28 -34.69
C VAL A 27 -5.61 14.38 -33.66
N MET A 28 -6.57 14.16 -32.76
CA MET A 28 -6.80 14.89 -31.53
C MET A 28 -7.52 13.91 -30.58
N ASP A 29 -6.85 13.44 -29.52
CA ASP A 29 -7.44 12.59 -28.46
C ASP A 29 -6.74 12.86 -27.12
N VAL A 30 -7.27 12.30 -26.03
CA VAL A 30 -6.68 12.27 -24.67
C VAL A 30 -6.66 10.82 -24.17
N MET A 31 -5.89 10.52 -23.11
CA MET A 31 -5.92 9.17 -22.55
C MET A 31 -7.34 8.83 -22.04
N GLN A 32 -7.71 7.55 -22.06
CA GLN A 32 -9.06 7.13 -21.64
C GLN A 32 -9.31 7.38 -20.14
N SER A 33 -8.25 7.40 -19.33
CA SER A 33 -8.25 7.88 -17.93
C SER A 33 -8.67 9.35 -17.82
N ASP A 34 -8.24 10.18 -18.79
CA ASP A 34 -8.28 11.63 -18.65
C ASP A 34 -9.64 12.23 -19.03
N LYS A 35 -10.54 11.41 -19.59
CA LYS A 35 -11.90 11.80 -20.02
C LYS A 35 -12.86 12.03 -18.86
N SER A 36 -12.47 11.69 -17.63
CA SER A 36 -13.10 12.19 -16.40
C SER A 36 -12.04 12.79 -15.47
N GLN A 37 -12.30 13.96 -14.92
CA GLN A 37 -11.43 14.67 -14.00
C GLN A 37 -12.18 14.95 -12.70
N HIS A 38 -11.80 14.20 -11.66
CA HIS A 38 -12.38 14.32 -10.33
C HIS A 38 -11.60 15.35 -9.51
N PHE A 39 -12.32 16.24 -8.84
CA PHE A 39 -11.78 17.27 -7.95
C PHE A 39 -12.53 17.29 -6.63
N ASP A 40 -11.83 17.64 -5.56
CA ASP A 40 -12.46 17.87 -4.27
C ASP A 40 -13.07 19.27 -4.15
N GLY A 41 -13.84 19.51 -3.08
CA GLY A 41 -14.50 20.80 -2.86
C GLY A 41 -13.56 22.02 -2.74
N ALA A 42 -12.25 21.82 -2.62
CA ALA A 42 -11.24 22.87 -2.64
C ALA A 42 -11.08 23.52 -4.04
N ALA A 43 -10.43 24.69 -4.08
CA ALA A 43 -9.94 25.24 -5.36
C ALA A 43 -8.64 24.52 -5.75
N ALA A 44 -8.52 24.07 -6.99
CA ALA A 44 -7.37 23.27 -7.45
C ALA A 44 -7.20 23.31 -8.97
N ASP A 45 -6.00 22.97 -9.43
CA ASP A 45 -5.64 22.86 -10.85
C ASP A 45 -5.25 21.41 -11.20
N LYS A 46 -5.61 20.95 -12.40
CA LYS A 46 -5.10 19.71 -13.01
C LYS A 46 -4.70 19.95 -14.47
N SER A 47 -3.93 19.02 -15.04
CA SER A 47 -3.47 19.08 -16.42
C SER A 47 -3.69 17.76 -17.16
N VAL A 48 -4.26 17.83 -18.36
CA VAL A 48 -4.48 16.70 -19.29
C VAL A 48 -3.59 16.86 -20.52
N THR A 49 -2.93 15.80 -20.97
CA THR A 49 -2.13 15.83 -22.20
C THR A 49 -3.01 15.56 -23.42
N VAL A 50 -3.03 16.50 -24.36
CA VAL A 50 -3.81 16.39 -25.61
C VAL A 50 -2.90 15.89 -26.71
N MET A 51 -3.11 14.64 -27.14
CA MET A 51 -2.38 14.02 -28.24
C MET A 51 -2.92 14.56 -29.56
N THR A 52 -2.24 15.52 -30.17
CA THR A 52 -2.68 16.11 -31.43
C THR A 52 -1.54 16.45 -32.40
N ASN A 53 -1.86 16.46 -33.69
CA ASN A 53 -1.02 16.98 -34.77
C ASN A 53 -1.67 18.17 -35.51
N ARG A 54 -2.58 18.87 -34.84
CA ARG A 54 -3.18 20.15 -35.28
C ARG A 54 -2.44 21.32 -34.62
N GLU A 55 -2.57 22.52 -35.16
CA GLU A 55 -2.10 23.71 -34.45
C GLU A 55 -3.09 24.14 -33.35
N ILE A 56 -2.55 24.66 -32.26
CA ILE A 56 -3.34 24.97 -31.05
C ILE A 56 -4.39 26.06 -31.30
N THR A 57 -4.14 26.96 -32.26
CA THR A 57 -5.05 28.02 -32.69
C THR A 57 -6.35 27.50 -33.31
N ASP A 58 -6.33 26.26 -33.80
CA ASP A 58 -7.41 25.68 -34.58
C ASP A 58 -8.29 24.75 -33.69
N ILE A 59 -7.90 24.57 -32.43
CA ILE A 59 -8.62 23.81 -31.41
C ILE A 59 -9.38 24.79 -30.49
N LYS A 60 -10.70 24.80 -30.65
CA LYS A 60 -11.62 25.56 -29.78
C LYS A 60 -11.87 24.80 -28.48
N VAL A 61 -11.58 25.44 -27.35
CA VAL A 61 -12.00 24.98 -26.01
C VAL A 61 -13.32 25.65 -25.65
N SER A 62 -14.26 24.90 -25.08
CA SER A 62 -15.45 25.46 -24.42
C SER A 62 -15.81 24.65 -23.18
N VAL A 63 -16.26 25.33 -22.12
CA VAL A 63 -16.69 24.71 -20.86
C VAL A 63 -18.18 25.00 -20.65
N SER A 64 -18.96 23.99 -20.29
CA SER A 64 -20.38 24.10 -19.93
C SER A 64 -20.64 23.42 -18.60
N SER A 65 -21.17 24.16 -17.62
CA SER A 65 -21.43 23.70 -16.25
C SER A 65 -22.92 23.59 -15.94
N ASN A 66 -23.27 22.73 -14.98
CA ASN A 66 -24.62 22.65 -14.42
C ASN A 66 -25.01 23.84 -13.50
N GLU A 67 -24.06 24.73 -13.19
CA GLU A 67 -24.30 25.97 -12.44
C GLU A 67 -24.25 27.23 -13.32
N THR A 68 -24.96 28.29 -12.89
CA THR A 68 -25.02 29.61 -13.56
C THR A 68 -23.83 30.52 -13.29
N LYS A 69 -22.92 30.16 -12.38
CA LYS A 69 -21.65 30.86 -12.13
C LYS A 69 -20.51 30.01 -12.70
N THR A 70 -19.61 30.64 -13.44
CA THR A 70 -18.39 29.99 -13.94
C THR A 70 -17.53 29.55 -12.74
N TRP A 71 -17.45 28.24 -12.52
CA TRP A 71 -16.66 27.65 -11.43
C TRP A 71 -15.54 26.72 -11.90
N CYS A 72 -15.65 26.21 -13.13
CA CYS A 72 -14.62 25.47 -13.86
C CYS A 72 -14.16 26.32 -15.04
N THR A 73 -12.86 26.35 -15.30
CA THR A 73 -12.25 26.99 -16.45
C THR A 73 -11.18 26.08 -17.04
N ALA A 74 -10.95 26.17 -18.34
CA ALA A 74 -9.97 25.34 -19.02
C ALA A 74 -9.23 26.14 -20.10
N ILE A 75 -7.90 25.99 -20.15
CA ILE A 75 -7.03 26.66 -21.13
C ILE A 75 -6.08 25.65 -21.77
N LEU A 76 -5.90 25.76 -23.09
CA LEU A 76 -5.00 24.92 -23.85
C LEU A 76 -3.67 25.67 -24.03
N VAL A 77 -2.55 25.01 -23.75
CA VAL A 77 -1.19 25.57 -23.84
C VAL A 77 -0.28 24.60 -24.61
N LYS A 78 0.61 25.11 -25.47
CA LYS A 78 1.60 24.32 -26.21
C LYS A 78 2.99 24.65 -25.69
N ASN A 79 3.60 23.69 -25.00
CA ASN A 79 4.94 23.79 -24.42
C ASN A 79 5.87 22.86 -25.20
N GLN A 80 6.77 23.45 -26.00
CA GLN A 80 7.59 22.71 -26.97
C GLN A 80 6.70 21.85 -27.89
N ASP A 81 6.90 20.54 -27.91
CA ASP A 81 6.15 19.59 -28.74
C ASP A 81 4.89 19.00 -28.04
N GLN A 82 4.62 19.38 -26.78
CA GLN A 82 3.46 18.89 -26.01
C GLN A 82 2.34 19.93 -25.97
N VAL A 83 1.10 19.47 -26.16
CA VAL A 83 -0.12 20.27 -25.94
C VAL A 83 -0.80 19.80 -24.65
N THR A 84 -1.06 20.73 -23.75
CA THR A 84 -1.59 20.47 -22.41
C THR A 84 -2.84 21.31 -22.17
N LEU A 85 -3.92 20.67 -21.76
CA LEU A 85 -5.14 21.32 -21.27
C LEU A 85 -5.02 21.48 -19.76
N TYR A 86 -4.88 22.71 -19.28
CA TYR A 86 -4.98 23.04 -17.86
C TYR A 86 -6.45 23.27 -17.49
N ILE A 87 -6.87 22.70 -16.36
CA ILE A 87 -8.24 22.72 -15.85
C ILE A 87 -8.19 23.28 -14.43
N SER A 88 -8.82 24.42 -14.21
CA SER A 88 -8.84 25.15 -12.94
C SER A 88 -10.25 25.19 -12.38
N VAL A 89 -10.45 24.64 -11.17
CA VAL A 89 -11.73 24.69 -10.45
C VAL A 89 -11.64 25.64 -9.26
N THR A 90 -12.71 26.42 -9.08
CA THR A 90 -12.94 27.21 -7.87
C THR A 90 -13.46 26.32 -6.73
N GLN A 91 -13.41 26.81 -5.49
CA GLN A 91 -13.95 26.14 -4.32
C GLN A 91 -15.47 25.91 -4.43
N ASN A 92 -15.94 24.70 -4.14
CA ASN A 92 -17.35 24.31 -4.12
C ASN A 92 -17.92 24.36 -2.70
N ASN A 93 -18.37 25.54 -2.24
CA ASN A 93 -18.90 25.76 -0.88
C ASN A 93 -20.30 25.14 -0.62
N LYS A 94 -20.66 24.06 -1.30
CA LYS A 94 -21.94 23.34 -1.18
C LYS A 94 -21.68 21.88 -0.84
N SER A 95 -22.63 21.23 -0.17
CA SER A 95 -22.63 19.78 0.05
C SER A 95 -22.73 18.96 -1.24
N GLU A 96 -23.32 19.53 -2.29
CA GLU A 96 -23.67 18.85 -3.53
C GLU A 96 -22.49 18.78 -4.52
N VAL A 97 -22.38 17.64 -5.19
CA VAL A 97 -21.51 17.45 -6.36
C VAL A 97 -21.96 18.39 -7.48
N ARG A 98 -21.01 19.00 -8.19
CA ARG A 98 -21.26 19.80 -9.38
C ARG A 98 -20.42 19.33 -10.56
N GLU A 99 -20.98 19.49 -11.75
CA GLU A 99 -20.46 18.89 -12.97
C GLU A 99 -20.33 19.92 -14.10
N ALA A 100 -19.22 19.82 -14.84
CA ALA A 100 -18.98 20.55 -16.05
C ALA A 100 -18.43 19.62 -17.14
N GLU A 101 -18.76 19.90 -18.38
CA GLU A 101 -18.12 19.28 -19.54
C GLU A 101 -17.16 20.30 -20.17
N ILE A 102 -15.91 19.87 -20.39
CA ILE A 102 -14.97 20.58 -21.24
C ILE A 102 -14.98 19.91 -22.60
N LYS A 103 -15.22 20.68 -23.64
CA LYS A 103 -15.24 20.22 -25.03
C LYS A 103 -14.08 20.81 -25.82
N LEU A 104 -13.34 19.97 -26.52
CA LEU A 104 -12.32 20.33 -27.49
C LEU A 104 -12.86 20.08 -28.90
N GLU A 105 -12.90 21.12 -29.73
CA GLU A 105 -13.45 21.06 -31.10
C GLU A 105 -12.42 21.53 -32.12
N HIS A 106 -12.23 20.76 -33.19
CA HIS A 106 -11.43 21.16 -34.36
C HIS A 106 -12.21 20.80 -35.64
N THR A 107 -12.19 21.66 -36.66
CA THR A 107 -12.92 21.42 -37.91
C THR A 107 -12.44 20.13 -38.59
N GLY A 108 -13.36 19.22 -38.90
CA GLY A 108 -13.04 17.94 -39.56
C GLY A 108 -12.49 16.84 -38.65
N LEU A 109 -12.53 17.01 -37.32
CA LEU A 109 -12.21 15.97 -36.34
C LEU A 109 -13.40 15.70 -35.40
N PRO A 110 -13.49 14.50 -34.79
CA PRO A 110 -14.37 14.27 -33.65
C PRO A 110 -14.05 15.24 -32.51
N SER A 111 -15.06 15.71 -31.79
CA SER A 111 -14.84 16.47 -30.56
C SER A 111 -14.50 15.56 -29.40
N ILE A 112 -13.58 15.98 -28.55
CA ILE A 112 -13.30 15.33 -27.27
C ILE A 112 -14.16 16.01 -26.21
N ASN A 113 -14.86 15.21 -25.41
CA ASN A 113 -15.54 15.66 -24.21
C ASN A 113 -14.77 15.11 -23.00
N ILE A 114 -14.53 15.97 -22.00
CA ILE A 114 -13.92 15.63 -20.72
C ILE A 114 -14.91 16.04 -19.63
N GLN A 115 -15.39 15.08 -18.85
CA GLN A 115 -16.25 15.36 -17.69
C GLN A 115 -15.39 15.87 -16.54
N VAL A 116 -15.84 16.91 -15.86
CA VAL A 116 -15.23 17.47 -14.64
C VAL A 116 -16.24 17.34 -13.52
N VAL A 117 -15.93 16.48 -12.56
CA VAL A 117 -16.79 16.20 -11.40
C VAL A 117 -16.12 16.79 -10.17
N GLN A 118 -16.69 17.85 -9.60
CA GLN A 118 -16.20 18.41 -8.35
C GLN A 118 -17.12 18.00 -7.19
N SER A 119 -16.56 17.37 -6.17
CA SER A 119 -17.28 17.03 -4.94
C SER A 119 -17.71 18.30 -4.19
N GLY A 120 -18.68 18.16 -3.30
CA GLY A 120 -19.10 19.24 -2.42
C GLY A 120 -18.13 19.45 -1.26
N MET A 121 -17.82 20.70 -0.92
CA MET A 121 -17.64 21.02 0.50
C MET A 121 -19.00 20.91 1.18
N ASN A 122 -19.36 19.67 1.53
CA ASN A 122 -19.96 19.46 2.84
C ASN A 122 -19.12 20.29 3.84
N PRO A 123 -19.70 21.20 4.65
CA PRO A 123 -18.93 21.97 5.64
C PRO A 123 -18.35 20.98 6.63
N SER A 124 -17.14 20.52 6.32
CA SER A 124 -16.68 19.21 6.78
C SER A 124 -16.60 19.18 8.29
N VAL A 125 -16.81 18.00 8.86
CA VAL A 125 -16.57 17.72 10.27
C VAL A 125 -15.08 17.94 10.51
N ARG A 126 -14.70 19.20 10.77
CA ARG A 126 -13.33 19.61 11.10
C ARG A 126 -13.13 19.30 12.56
N GLN A 127 -12.85 18.04 12.80
CA GLN A 127 -12.65 17.43 14.10
C GLN A 127 -11.25 16.81 14.10
N LEU A 128 -10.62 16.90 15.26
CA LEU A 128 -9.31 16.36 15.56
C LEU A 128 -9.46 15.74 16.95
N VAL A 129 -9.14 14.46 17.07
CA VAL A 129 -9.19 13.70 18.31
C VAL A 129 -7.79 13.21 18.62
N VAL A 130 -7.17 13.83 19.63
CA VAL A 130 -5.96 13.29 20.26
C VAL A 130 -6.38 12.20 21.23
N HIS A 131 -5.72 11.05 21.18
CA HIS A 131 -6.04 9.92 22.05
C HIS A 131 -5.43 10.13 23.44
N PRO A 132 -6.14 9.82 24.54
CA PRO A 132 -5.56 9.83 25.88
C PRO A 132 -4.53 8.71 26.03
N VAL A 133 -3.64 8.83 27.02
CA VAL A 133 -2.53 7.89 27.22
C VAL A 133 -2.45 7.49 28.70
N PRO A 134 -2.53 6.19 29.04
CA PRO A 134 -2.52 5.75 30.43
C PRO A 134 -1.29 6.20 31.21
N GLN A 135 -1.52 6.72 32.41
CA GLN A 135 -0.50 7.24 33.33
C GLN A 135 0.59 6.18 33.65
N GLU A 136 0.24 4.90 33.58
CA GLU A 136 1.11 3.75 33.80
C GLU A 136 2.14 3.52 32.67
N ILE A 137 1.88 4.02 31.45
CA ILE A 137 2.79 3.87 30.31
C ILE A 137 3.61 5.13 29.99
N LEU A 138 3.20 6.31 30.46
CA LEU A 138 3.78 7.62 30.10
C LEU A 138 5.32 7.73 30.19
N THR A 139 5.97 7.05 31.16
CA THR A 139 7.45 7.05 31.26
C THR A 139 8.10 5.85 30.57
N SER A 140 7.39 4.71 30.45
CA SER A 140 7.96 3.45 29.97
C SER A 140 7.87 3.29 28.44
N HIS A 141 6.90 3.97 27.82
CA HIS A 141 6.58 3.84 26.40
C HIS A 141 6.73 5.17 25.64
N HIS A 142 7.44 6.17 26.17
CA HIS A 142 7.73 7.41 25.45
C HIS A 142 9.05 7.29 24.67
N ASN A 143 9.11 7.83 23.45
CA ASN A 143 10.37 8.08 22.75
C ASN A 143 10.55 9.56 22.39
N ASN A 144 11.39 10.23 23.19
CA ASN A 144 11.72 11.65 23.12
C ASN A 144 12.70 12.04 21.98
N ASP A 145 12.82 11.25 20.91
CA ASP A 145 13.54 11.64 19.68
C ASP A 145 12.86 12.83 18.98
N TYR A 146 11.54 12.93 19.12
CA TYR A 146 10.69 13.97 18.55
C TYR A 146 9.79 14.59 19.63
N THR A 147 9.25 15.78 19.34
CA THR A 147 8.07 16.31 20.03
C THR A 147 7.09 16.85 18.99
N VAL A 148 5.89 16.28 18.94
CA VAL A 148 4.94 16.39 17.84
C VAL A 148 3.66 17.08 18.29
N PHE A 149 3.30 18.14 17.58
CA PHE A 149 2.03 18.84 17.78
C PHE A 149 1.15 18.71 16.54
N VAL A 150 -0.16 18.62 16.75
CA VAL A 150 -1.19 18.62 15.69
C VAL A 150 -2.25 19.69 15.98
N ARG A 151 -2.85 20.26 14.93
CA ARG A 151 -4.01 21.14 15.06
C ARG A 151 -4.89 21.16 13.82
N LEU A 152 -6.14 21.60 14.00
CA LEU A 152 -6.92 22.15 12.89
C LEU A 152 -6.35 23.54 12.51
N PRO A 153 -6.26 23.90 11.22
CA PRO A 153 -5.72 25.19 10.77
C PRO A 153 -6.36 26.39 11.48
N GLY A 154 -5.51 27.23 12.07
CA GLY A 154 -5.92 28.42 12.83
C GLY A 154 -6.37 28.18 14.27
N GLN A 155 -6.30 26.95 14.80
CA GLN A 155 -6.52 26.67 16.22
C GLN A 155 -5.20 26.60 17.02
N GLU A 156 -5.31 26.35 18.32
CA GLU A 156 -4.17 26.05 19.18
C GLU A 156 -3.55 24.69 18.84
N TRP A 157 -2.26 24.54 19.16
CA TRP A 157 -1.53 23.29 19.01
C TRP A 157 -1.86 22.32 20.14
N GLN A 158 -2.24 21.09 19.79
CA GLN A 158 -2.41 19.98 20.72
C GLN A 158 -1.18 19.07 20.66
N ASP A 159 -0.73 18.62 21.83
CA ASP A 159 0.42 17.72 22.01
C ASP A 159 0.04 16.29 21.58
N LEU A 160 0.94 15.58 20.90
CA LEU A 160 0.80 14.14 20.63
C LEU A 160 1.85 13.37 21.43
N TYR A 161 1.49 12.20 21.93
CA TYR A 161 2.42 11.35 22.66
C TYR A 161 3.21 10.45 21.69
N GLU A 162 4.53 10.58 21.68
CA GLU A 162 5.43 9.72 20.91
C GLU A 162 5.58 8.36 21.60
N TYR A 163 4.77 7.39 21.18
CA TYR A 163 4.93 6.00 21.56
C TYR A 163 6.27 5.46 21.06
N LYS A 164 7.06 4.87 21.95
CA LYS A 164 8.24 4.07 21.63
C LYS A 164 7.80 2.72 21.07
N VAL A 165 8.20 2.44 19.83
CA VAL A 165 8.05 1.11 19.20
C VAL A 165 9.44 0.57 18.88
N MET A 166 9.66 -0.74 19.00
CA MET A 166 10.93 -1.36 18.62
C MET A 166 10.85 -1.86 17.17
N VAL A 167 11.94 -1.67 16.42
CA VAL A 167 12.09 -2.03 15.00
C VAL A 167 13.47 -2.68 14.78
N ASP A 168 13.72 -3.20 13.57
CA ASP A 168 14.96 -3.89 13.17
C ASP A 168 15.24 -5.19 13.97
N MET A 169 15.17 -6.35 13.30
CA MET A 169 15.40 -7.65 13.95
C MET A 169 16.89 -7.92 14.24
N ASP A 170 17.79 -7.42 13.38
CA ASP A 170 19.22 -7.70 13.47
C ASP A 170 19.89 -6.83 14.55
N ASN A 171 19.36 -5.63 14.79
CA ASN A 171 19.73 -4.76 15.91
C ASN A 171 18.49 -4.05 16.50
N PRO A 172 17.71 -4.70 17.38
CA PRO A 172 16.47 -4.15 17.94
C PRO A 172 16.63 -2.79 18.62
N GLN A 173 16.08 -1.75 17.99
CA GLN A 173 16.27 -0.35 18.35
C GLN A 173 14.94 0.45 18.33
N PRO A 174 14.81 1.55 19.10
CA PRO A 174 13.56 2.27 19.24
C PRO A 174 13.33 3.29 18.11
N ALA A 175 12.15 3.24 17.51
CA ALA A 175 11.58 4.31 16.68
C ALA A 175 10.48 5.07 17.47
N SER A 176 9.89 6.10 16.86
CA SER A 176 8.71 6.80 17.40
C SER A 176 7.46 6.51 16.58
N MET A 177 6.30 6.49 17.24
CA MET A 177 4.96 6.42 16.64
C MET A 177 4.06 7.47 17.30
N VAL A 178 3.28 8.21 16.51
CA VAL A 178 2.14 9.01 17.00
C VAL A 178 0.86 8.54 16.31
N GLN A 179 -0.27 8.55 17.04
CA GLN A 179 -1.59 8.24 16.49
C GLN A 179 -2.65 9.23 16.97
N PHE A 180 -3.53 9.64 16.04
CA PHE A 180 -4.67 10.54 16.28
C PHE A 180 -5.70 10.36 15.15
N ASP A 181 -6.92 10.83 15.37
CA ASP A 181 -7.98 10.76 14.35
C ASP A 181 -8.39 12.16 13.89
N PHE A 182 -8.72 12.33 12.61
CA PHE A 182 -9.25 13.60 12.11
C PHE A 182 -10.18 13.47 10.89
N ALA A 183 -10.87 14.57 10.59
CA ALA A 183 -11.46 14.81 9.28
C ALA A 183 -11.35 16.30 8.88
N GLY A 184 -11.36 16.56 7.57
CA GLY A 184 -11.00 17.87 7.02
C GLY A 184 -9.49 17.99 6.82
N THR A 185 -8.84 18.96 7.45
CA THR A 185 -7.41 19.23 7.25
C THR A 185 -6.74 19.47 8.59
N VAL A 186 -5.54 18.93 8.80
CA VAL A 186 -4.69 19.24 9.96
C VAL A 186 -3.32 19.79 9.55
N GLU A 187 -2.75 20.61 10.43
CA GLU A 187 -1.34 20.96 10.42
C GLU A 187 -0.61 20.15 11.49
N LEU A 188 0.58 19.66 11.15
CA LEU A 188 1.53 18.98 12.03
C LEU A 188 2.80 19.82 12.19
N LYS A 189 3.37 19.81 13.39
CA LYS A 189 4.64 20.45 13.75
C LYS A 189 5.46 19.43 14.54
N VAL A 190 6.46 18.85 13.88
CA VAL A 190 7.40 17.89 14.44
C VAL A 190 8.70 18.63 14.80
N ALA A 191 9.00 18.77 16.08
CA ALA A 191 10.33 19.18 16.52
C ALA A 191 11.24 17.95 16.62
N VAL A 192 12.46 18.04 16.12
CA VAL A 192 13.47 16.97 16.21
C VAL A 192 14.43 17.31 17.36
N ASN A 193 14.39 16.49 18.41
CA ASN A 193 15.03 16.80 19.70
C ASN A 193 16.53 16.47 19.75
N LYS A 194 17.04 15.71 18.77
CA LYS A 194 18.44 15.26 18.71
C LYS A 194 19.04 15.59 17.33
N GLY A 195 20.27 16.06 17.31
CA GLY A 195 21.00 16.37 16.08
C GLY A 195 20.50 17.64 15.36
N THR A 196 20.61 17.65 14.04
CA THR A 196 20.24 18.78 13.16
C THR A 196 19.47 18.28 11.95
N VAL A 197 18.36 18.93 11.60
CA VAL A 197 17.60 18.60 10.38
C VAL A 197 18.30 19.22 9.16
N SER A 198 18.72 18.40 8.21
CA SER A 198 19.27 18.83 6.92
C SER A 198 18.47 18.31 5.71
N ASP A 199 17.82 17.16 5.86
CA ASP A 199 16.93 16.55 4.88
C ASP A 199 15.77 15.84 5.61
N VAL A 200 14.62 15.73 4.94
CA VAL A 200 13.41 15.07 5.47
C VAL A 200 12.71 14.35 4.34
N LYS A 201 12.58 13.04 4.47
CA LYS A 201 11.83 12.19 3.54
C LYS A 201 10.52 11.74 4.20
N ILE A 202 9.40 11.95 3.50
CA ILE A 202 8.10 11.40 3.89
C ILE A 202 7.76 10.24 2.97
N ARG A 203 7.29 9.13 3.54
CA ARG A 203 7.02 7.88 2.84
C ARG A 203 5.61 7.37 3.19
N PRO A 204 4.86 6.79 2.24
CA PRO A 204 5.28 6.47 0.86
C PRO A 204 5.48 7.72 -0.03
N ILE A 205 6.57 7.77 -0.82
CA ILE A 205 6.94 8.96 -1.63
C ILE A 205 5.79 9.41 -2.54
N ILE A 206 4.99 8.47 -3.05
CA ILE A 206 3.88 8.73 -3.98
C ILE A 206 2.82 9.70 -3.43
N ARG A 207 2.75 9.91 -2.10
CA ARG A 207 1.87 10.91 -1.48
C ARG A 207 2.29 12.35 -1.81
N GLY A 208 3.52 12.56 -2.27
CA GLY A 208 4.01 13.84 -2.76
C GLY A 208 4.13 14.94 -1.71
N LEU A 209 3.94 14.63 -0.43
CA LEU A 209 3.90 15.58 0.68
C LEU A 209 5.22 16.37 0.79
N GLN A 210 5.11 17.70 0.75
CA GLN A 210 6.25 18.63 0.79
C GLN A 210 6.34 19.29 2.18
N PRO A 211 7.20 18.81 3.09
CA PRO A 211 7.35 19.42 4.41
C PRO A 211 8.09 20.77 4.32
N ARG A 212 7.66 21.75 5.13
CA ARG A 212 8.41 22.99 5.34
C ARG A 212 9.30 22.85 6.58
N ILE A 213 10.61 22.74 6.36
CA ILE A 213 11.61 22.76 7.43
C ILE A 213 11.87 24.22 7.88
N ALA A 214 12.03 24.44 9.18
CA ALA A 214 12.56 25.67 9.76
C ALA A 214 13.37 25.32 11.01
N GLU A 215 14.70 25.48 10.95
CA GLU A 215 15.64 24.94 11.94
C GLU A 215 15.36 23.43 12.17
N ASN A 216 15.31 22.96 13.42
CA ASN A 216 14.96 21.57 13.75
C ASN A 216 13.45 21.30 13.79
N VAL A 217 12.60 22.18 13.24
CA VAL A 217 11.14 22.01 13.23
C VAL A 217 10.61 21.79 11.83
N ILE A 218 9.96 20.65 11.63
CA ILE A 218 9.37 20.19 10.39
C ILE A 218 7.86 20.45 10.45
N TYR A 219 7.33 21.13 9.45
CA TYR A 219 5.89 21.43 9.35
C TYR A 219 5.28 20.69 8.15
N LEU A 220 4.14 20.05 8.38
CA LEU A 220 3.41 19.25 7.39
C LEU A 220 1.91 19.60 7.47
N THR A 221 1.20 19.44 6.35
CA THR A 221 -0.26 19.56 6.30
C THR A 221 -0.83 18.28 5.70
N LEU A 222 -1.84 17.70 6.35
CA LEU A 222 -2.56 16.53 5.84
C LEU A 222 -3.99 16.93 5.49
N SER A 223 -4.42 16.63 4.26
CA SER A 223 -5.76 16.90 3.72
C SER A 223 -6.72 15.71 3.85
N GLU A 224 -6.21 14.53 4.17
CA GLU A 224 -6.98 13.30 4.39
C GLU A 224 -6.24 12.35 5.35
N PRO A 225 -6.94 11.42 6.01
CA PRO A 225 -6.34 10.36 6.83
C PRO A 225 -5.28 9.53 6.10
N GLU A 226 -4.09 9.41 6.71
CA GLU A 226 -2.93 8.75 6.12
C GLU A 226 -2.05 8.07 7.17
N LYS A 227 -1.25 7.09 6.72
CA LYS A 227 -0.24 6.37 7.50
C LYS A 227 1.12 6.63 6.86
N LEU A 228 2.04 7.26 7.58
CA LEU A 228 3.29 7.79 7.03
C LEU A 228 4.52 7.39 7.86
N SER A 229 5.67 7.30 7.21
CA SER A 229 6.99 7.35 7.84
C SER A 229 7.65 8.69 7.52
N LEU A 230 8.18 9.38 8.52
CA LEU A 230 9.01 10.58 8.40
C LEU A 230 10.43 10.23 8.84
N GLU A 231 11.36 10.25 7.88
CA GLU A 231 12.78 9.94 8.03
C GLU A 231 13.59 11.24 7.99
N VAL A 232 14.50 11.43 8.95
CA VAL A 232 15.35 12.63 9.04
C VAL A 232 16.76 12.29 8.63
N ASN A 233 17.34 13.04 7.69
CA ASN A 233 18.69 12.82 7.15
C ASN A 233 18.95 11.39 6.61
N GLY A 234 17.89 10.66 6.23
CA GLY A 234 17.97 9.26 5.80
C GLY A 234 18.00 8.21 6.92
N ASP A 235 17.78 8.58 8.18
CA ASP A 235 17.59 7.61 9.27
C ASP A 235 16.19 6.98 9.20
N ARG A 236 16.15 5.67 8.91
CA ARG A 236 14.95 4.82 8.82
C ARG A 236 14.72 3.93 10.06
N TYR A 237 15.59 4.03 11.07
CA TYR A 237 15.52 3.23 12.30
C TYR A 237 15.02 4.08 13.48
N HIS A 238 15.41 5.36 13.53
CA HIS A 238 14.91 6.36 14.48
C HIS A 238 13.86 7.29 13.82
N ASN A 239 13.08 6.75 12.89
CA ASN A 239 12.07 7.50 12.14
C ASN A 239 10.78 7.71 12.96
N LEU A 240 9.99 8.71 12.57
CA LEU A 240 8.68 8.99 13.16
C LEU A 240 7.57 8.41 12.29
N HIS A 241 6.84 7.43 12.82
CA HIS A 241 5.64 6.88 12.21
C HIS A 241 4.43 7.74 12.62
N ILE A 242 3.60 8.14 11.66
CA ILE A 242 2.44 9.02 11.87
C ILE A 242 1.20 8.29 11.38
N PHE A 243 0.30 7.93 12.30
CA PHE A 243 -0.97 7.28 11.99
C PHE A 243 -2.13 8.24 12.24
N ALA A 244 -2.48 9.00 11.22
CA ALA A 244 -3.58 9.95 11.24
C ALA A 244 -4.83 9.25 10.67
N ASN A 245 -5.64 8.63 11.52
CA ASN A 245 -6.80 7.83 11.08
C ASN A 245 -8.00 8.71 10.72
N GLU A 246 -8.95 8.12 10.01
CA GLU A 246 -10.32 8.62 9.93
C GLU A 246 -10.98 8.66 11.31
N LEU A 247 -11.96 9.56 11.51
CA LEU A 247 -12.76 9.56 12.73
C LEU A 247 -13.46 8.23 12.93
N GLU A 248 -13.33 7.67 14.14
CA GLU A 248 -14.11 6.51 14.59
C GLU A 248 -15.63 6.76 14.45
N THR A 249 -16.32 5.86 13.75
CA THR A 249 -17.76 5.97 13.45
C THR A 249 -18.66 5.08 14.31
N GLU A 250 -18.07 4.15 15.09
CA GLU A 250 -18.77 3.17 15.91
C GLU A 250 -18.16 3.11 17.30
N GLN A 251 -18.88 3.62 18.30
CA GLN A 251 -18.57 3.47 19.72
C GLN A 251 -19.72 2.71 20.39
N PRO A 252 -19.55 1.42 20.73
CA PRO A 252 -20.64 0.60 21.25
C PRO A 252 -20.89 0.85 22.75
N ASP A 253 -22.13 0.63 23.19
CA ASP A 253 -22.52 0.78 24.60
C ASP A 253 -21.79 -0.26 25.47
N SER A 254 -21.03 0.20 26.46
CA SER A 254 -20.32 -0.64 27.44
C SER A 254 -21.25 -1.46 28.35
N ASN A 255 -22.57 -1.19 28.31
CA ASN A 255 -23.60 -1.93 29.03
C ASN A 255 -24.25 -3.05 28.20
N ASP A 256 -23.99 -3.16 26.88
CA ASP A 256 -24.52 -4.26 26.07
C ASP A 256 -23.81 -5.58 26.44
N PRO A 257 -24.53 -6.66 26.81
CA PRO A 257 -23.93 -7.95 27.17
C PRO A 257 -23.17 -8.65 26.02
N ASN A 258 -23.18 -8.08 24.81
CA ASN A 258 -22.40 -8.52 23.65
C ASN A 258 -21.16 -7.68 23.37
N VAL A 259 -20.91 -6.65 24.18
CA VAL A 259 -19.71 -5.80 24.07
C VAL A 259 -18.71 -6.21 25.16
N VAL A 260 -17.49 -6.51 24.75
CA VAL A 260 -16.32 -6.64 25.63
C VAL A 260 -15.57 -5.32 25.56
N TYR A 261 -15.82 -4.44 26.53
CA TYR A 261 -15.36 -3.05 26.50
C TYR A 261 -14.04 -2.86 27.27
N PHE A 262 -12.98 -2.47 26.56
CA PHE A 262 -11.72 -1.99 27.13
C PHE A 262 -11.69 -0.46 27.01
N GLY A 263 -11.88 0.23 28.14
CA GLY A 263 -11.75 1.69 28.22
C GLY A 263 -10.30 2.17 28.34
N GLU A 264 -10.11 3.47 28.53
CA GLU A 264 -8.80 4.05 28.85
C GLU A 264 -8.15 3.33 30.06
N GLY A 265 -6.84 3.07 29.97
CA GLY A 265 -6.07 2.39 31.01
C GLY A 265 -5.33 1.15 30.52
N VAL A 266 -4.52 0.54 31.39
CA VAL A 266 -3.80 -0.72 31.10
C VAL A 266 -4.61 -1.93 31.58
N HIS A 267 -4.86 -2.88 30.67
CA HIS A 267 -5.66 -4.08 30.90
C HIS A 267 -4.82 -5.33 30.74
N THR A 268 -4.81 -6.21 31.73
CA THR A 268 -4.17 -7.53 31.68
C THR A 268 -5.23 -8.62 31.82
N SER A 269 -5.05 -9.77 31.15
CA SER A 269 -5.95 -10.91 31.36
C SER A 269 -5.84 -11.45 32.80
N LYS A 270 -6.94 -12.04 33.28
CA LYS A 270 -7.01 -12.81 34.53
C LYS A 270 -6.82 -14.31 34.31
N ASP A 271 -6.73 -14.74 33.06
CA ASP A 271 -6.35 -16.09 32.67
C ASP A 271 -4.84 -16.30 32.97
N SER A 272 -4.49 -17.44 33.57
CA SER A 272 -3.09 -17.79 33.87
C SER A 272 -2.20 -17.97 32.64
N SER A 273 -2.80 -18.09 31.44
CA SER A 273 -2.10 -18.07 30.15
C SER A 273 -1.89 -16.67 29.56
N GLY A 274 -2.47 -15.62 30.17
CA GLY A 274 -2.45 -14.25 29.63
C GLY A 274 -3.46 -13.99 28.50
N ASN A 275 -4.25 -14.98 28.10
CA ASN A 275 -5.16 -14.90 26.95
C ASN A 275 -6.48 -14.19 27.26
N PHE A 276 -7.00 -13.45 26.28
CA PHE A 276 -8.38 -12.98 26.25
C PHE A 276 -9.19 -13.88 25.31
N ASN A 277 -9.80 -14.92 25.86
CA ASN A 277 -10.61 -15.87 25.09
C ASN A 277 -11.97 -15.26 24.75
N ILE A 278 -12.27 -15.06 23.46
CA ILE A 278 -13.49 -14.39 22.97
C ILE A 278 -14.47 -15.40 22.38
N THR A 279 -15.76 -15.26 22.72
CA THR A 279 -16.86 -16.11 22.25
C THR A 279 -17.59 -15.51 21.05
N SER A 280 -18.36 -16.34 20.33
CA SER A 280 -19.16 -15.94 19.17
C SER A 280 -20.16 -14.81 19.47
N ASN A 281 -20.48 -14.02 18.45
CA ASN A 281 -21.45 -12.91 18.49
C ASN A 281 -21.07 -11.82 19.51
N LYS A 282 -19.82 -11.34 19.44
CA LYS A 282 -19.27 -10.30 20.31
C LYS A 282 -18.59 -9.17 19.55
N ILE A 283 -18.79 -7.96 20.04
CA ILE A 283 -17.98 -6.79 19.68
C ILE A 283 -16.94 -6.61 20.79
N VAL A 284 -15.67 -6.58 20.44
CA VAL A 284 -14.55 -6.34 21.36
C VAL A 284 -14.02 -4.94 21.05
N TYR A 285 -14.33 -3.98 21.92
CA TYR A 285 -14.03 -2.57 21.68
C TYR A 285 -12.83 -2.13 22.52
N LEU A 286 -11.80 -1.61 21.86
CA LEU A 286 -10.61 -1.04 22.48
C LEU A 286 -10.61 0.47 22.26
N ALA A 287 -11.08 1.21 23.27
CA ALA A 287 -11.21 2.66 23.21
C ALA A 287 -9.87 3.37 22.90
N PRO A 288 -9.91 4.61 22.39
CA PRO A 288 -8.76 5.52 22.46
C PRO A 288 -8.14 5.51 23.87
N GLY A 289 -6.84 5.24 23.97
CA GLY A 289 -6.12 5.12 25.24
C GLY A 289 -6.29 3.80 26.01
N ALA A 290 -7.01 2.81 25.47
CA ALA A 290 -6.97 1.44 25.99
C ALA A 290 -5.64 0.77 25.60
N VAL A 291 -4.96 0.14 26.57
CA VAL A 291 -3.70 -0.60 26.35
C VAL A 291 -3.86 -2.02 26.89
N VAL A 292 -3.94 -3.01 26.00
CA VAL A 292 -4.23 -4.41 26.33
C VAL A 292 -2.95 -5.25 26.30
N ARG A 293 -2.63 -5.92 27.40
CA ARG A 293 -1.48 -6.83 27.55
C ARG A 293 -1.95 -8.27 27.60
N GLY A 294 -1.76 -8.99 26.49
CA GLY A 294 -2.24 -10.35 26.26
C GLY A 294 -2.84 -10.50 24.86
N LYS A 295 -2.90 -11.72 24.34
CA LYS A 295 -3.45 -12.02 23.01
C LYS A 295 -4.97 -12.18 23.03
N PHE A 296 -5.64 -11.79 21.94
CA PHE A 296 -7.04 -12.17 21.73
C PHE A 296 -7.12 -13.54 21.06
N ALA A 297 -7.82 -14.48 21.68
CA ALA A 297 -7.95 -15.85 21.23
C ALA A 297 -9.41 -16.17 20.81
N CYS A 298 -9.59 -16.49 19.53
CA CYS A 298 -10.82 -16.95 18.92
C CYS A 298 -10.59 -18.37 18.39
N ASN A 299 -11.34 -19.35 18.88
CA ASN A 299 -11.20 -20.74 18.46
C ASN A 299 -12.58 -21.41 18.34
N ASN A 300 -12.94 -21.84 17.12
CA ASN A 300 -14.27 -22.37 16.80
C ASN A 300 -15.42 -21.38 17.12
N VAL A 301 -15.25 -20.10 16.75
CA VAL A 301 -16.24 -19.03 17.00
C VAL A 301 -16.67 -18.33 15.71
N GLU A 302 -17.78 -17.60 15.76
CA GLU A 302 -18.24 -16.81 14.62
C GLU A 302 -18.86 -15.46 14.99
N ASN A 303 -18.87 -14.51 14.04
CA ASN A 303 -19.44 -13.18 14.20
C ASN A 303 -18.77 -12.38 15.34
N VAL A 304 -17.45 -12.21 15.27
CA VAL A 304 -16.66 -11.44 16.25
C VAL A 304 -16.04 -10.21 15.58
N ARG A 305 -16.17 -9.05 16.20
CA ARG A 305 -15.63 -7.78 15.67
C ARG A 305 -14.72 -7.11 16.69
N PHE A 306 -13.43 -7.06 16.42
CA PHE A 306 -12.45 -6.28 17.18
C PHE A 306 -12.38 -4.88 16.56
N ILE A 307 -12.79 -3.85 17.29
CA ILE A 307 -12.90 -2.49 16.78
C ILE A 307 -12.31 -1.47 17.76
N GLY A 308 -11.82 -0.34 17.26
CA GLY A 308 -11.49 0.82 18.09
C GLY A 308 -10.25 1.59 17.64
N ARG A 309 -9.51 2.13 18.63
CA ARG A 309 -8.23 2.87 18.48
C ARG A 309 -7.17 2.50 19.53
N GLY A 310 -7.47 1.57 20.43
CA GLY A 310 -6.54 1.11 21.46
C GLY A 310 -5.39 0.27 20.92
N ILE A 311 -4.45 0.00 21.81
CA ILE A 311 -3.17 -0.68 21.54
C ILE A 311 -3.18 -2.07 22.19
N ILE A 312 -2.67 -3.08 21.47
CA ILE A 312 -2.23 -4.35 22.08
C ILE A 312 -0.71 -4.25 22.29
N ASP A 313 -0.26 -4.37 23.53
CA ASP A 313 1.08 -4.01 23.99
C ASP A 313 1.89 -5.25 24.42
N ASN A 314 3.02 -5.50 23.75
CA ASN A 314 3.95 -6.60 23.96
C ASN A 314 3.29 -7.98 24.21
N PRO A 315 2.34 -8.44 23.36
CA PRO A 315 1.66 -9.72 23.57
C PRO A 315 2.43 -10.90 22.95
N GLN A 316 2.12 -12.13 23.40
CA GLN A 316 2.66 -13.35 22.77
C GLN A 316 2.31 -13.46 21.28
N ARG A 317 1.11 -12.98 20.91
CA ARG A 317 0.58 -12.70 19.55
C ARG A 317 -0.45 -11.58 19.65
N GLY A 318 -0.73 -10.83 18.59
CA GLY A 318 -1.84 -9.87 18.64
C GLY A 318 -3.21 -10.58 18.69
N PHE A 319 -3.52 -11.31 17.61
CA PHE A 319 -4.75 -12.07 17.43
C PHE A 319 -4.44 -13.52 17.03
N GLU A 320 -5.23 -14.47 17.56
CA GLU A 320 -5.13 -15.90 17.29
C GLU A 320 -6.54 -16.42 16.94
N ILE A 321 -6.82 -16.59 15.64
CA ILE A 321 -8.17 -16.73 15.07
C ILE A 321 -8.28 -18.04 14.27
N ASN A 322 -8.65 -19.11 14.98
CA ASN A 322 -8.59 -20.48 14.47
C ASN A 322 -9.99 -21.11 14.32
N PHE A 323 -10.19 -21.86 13.25
CA PHE A 323 -11.43 -22.60 12.94
C PHE A 323 -12.70 -21.73 12.98
N SER A 324 -12.58 -20.43 12.66
CA SER A 324 -13.60 -19.41 12.96
C SER A 324 -14.24 -18.82 11.69
N ARG A 325 -15.38 -18.12 11.82
CA ARG A 325 -16.08 -17.51 10.68
C ARG A 325 -16.50 -16.05 10.91
N ASN A 326 -16.44 -15.23 9.87
CA ASN A 326 -16.96 -13.85 9.89
C ASN A 326 -16.37 -13.04 11.06
N ILE A 327 -15.07 -12.81 10.98
CA ILE A 327 -14.27 -12.12 12.00
C ILE A 327 -13.76 -10.81 11.42
N GLU A 328 -13.89 -9.70 12.16
CA GLU A 328 -13.39 -8.37 11.77
C GLU A 328 -12.33 -7.88 12.76
N ILE A 329 -11.25 -7.29 12.26
CA ILE A 329 -10.31 -6.46 13.02
C ILE A 329 -10.29 -5.06 12.37
N ASN A 330 -10.53 -4.01 13.14
CA ASN A 330 -10.69 -2.66 12.64
C ASN A 330 -10.03 -1.60 13.56
N GLY A 331 -9.08 -0.83 13.05
CA GLY A 331 -8.53 0.37 13.72
C GLY A 331 -7.46 0.14 14.80
N ILE A 332 -7.24 -1.11 15.22
CA ILE A 332 -6.32 -1.48 16.30
C ILE A 332 -4.84 -1.26 15.90
N THR A 333 -4.01 -0.94 16.89
CA THR A 333 -2.54 -0.92 16.78
C THR A 333 -1.95 -2.04 17.63
N VAL A 334 -0.97 -2.80 17.11
CA VAL A 334 -0.25 -3.85 17.85
C VAL A 334 1.22 -3.46 17.94
N ILE A 335 1.78 -3.44 19.15
CA ILE A 335 3.15 -3.01 19.41
C ILE A 335 3.95 -4.19 19.96
N ASN A 336 4.97 -4.59 19.19
CA ASN A 336 6.01 -5.55 19.53
C ASN A 336 5.51 -6.90 20.07
N PRO A 337 4.70 -7.65 19.29
CA PRO A 337 4.39 -9.02 19.64
C PRO A 337 5.66 -9.90 19.65
N GLU A 338 5.66 -10.95 20.46
CA GLU A 338 6.75 -11.95 20.53
C GLU A 338 6.75 -12.90 19.31
N HIS A 339 5.69 -12.85 18.50
CA HIS A 339 5.40 -13.72 17.37
C HIS A 339 4.36 -12.99 16.49
N TYR A 340 3.45 -13.71 15.84
CA TYR A 340 2.45 -13.17 14.90
C TYR A 340 1.63 -11.97 15.40
N THR A 341 1.42 -10.97 14.53
CA THR A 341 0.42 -9.91 14.74
C THR A 341 -0.98 -10.47 14.61
N VAL A 342 -1.26 -11.18 13.51
CA VAL A 342 -2.50 -11.95 13.30
C VAL A 342 -2.13 -13.34 12.85
N TRP A 343 -2.49 -14.34 13.65
CA TRP A 343 -2.41 -15.75 13.30
C TRP A 343 -3.80 -16.27 12.97
N GLY A 344 -4.01 -16.77 11.75
CA GLY A 344 -5.30 -17.34 11.34
C GLY A 344 -5.16 -18.75 10.76
N GLY A 345 -5.82 -19.74 11.36
CA GLY A 345 -5.80 -21.12 10.89
C GLY A 345 -7.20 -21.65 10.57
N GLN A 346 -7.47 -22.07 9.33
CA GLN A 346 -8.79 -22.54 8.85
C GLN A 346 -9.96 -21.58 9.18
N THR A 347 -9.76 -20.27 8.98
CA THR A 347 -10.79 -19.24 9.20
C THR A 347 -11.41 -18.77 7.87
N ASP A 348 -12.73 -18.58 7.87
CA ASP A 348 -13.57 -18.28 6.69
C ASP A 348 -14.26 -16.92 6.84
N GLY A 349 -13.98 -15.97 5.94
CA GLY A 349 -14.53 -14.60 6.06
C GLY A 349 -13.79 -13.78 7.12
N LEU A 350 -12.48 -13.58 6.94
CA LEU A 350 -11.66 -12.71 7.79
C LEU A 350 -11.51 -11.32 7.16
N LYS A 351 -11.90 -10.27 7.89
CA LYS A 351 -11.75 -8.87 7.51
C LYS A 351 -10.73 -8.17 8.38
N ILE A 352 -9.78 -7.48 7.78
CA ILE A 352 -8.79 -6.66 8.47
C ILE A 352 -8.82 -5.25 7.86
N ARG A 353 -8.93 -4.23 8.71
CA ARG A 353 -9.08 -2.82 8.37
C ARG A 353 -8.30 -1.94 9.34
N ASN A 354 -7.63 -0.90 8.83
CA ASN A 354 -6.93 0.11 9.64
C ASN A 354 -6.06 -0.51 10.77
N LEU A 355 -5.39 -1.63 10.47
CA LEU A 355 -4.52 -2.37 11.41
C LEU A 355 -3.09 -1.87 11.24
N LYS A 356 -2.45 -1.53 12.37
CA LYS A 356 -1.05 -1.10 12.41
C LYS A 356 -0.22 -2.09 13.25
N SER A 357 0.97 -2.47 12.80
CA SER A 357 1.87 -3.35 13.56
C SER A 357 3.35 -2.96 13.50
N PHE A 358 4.05 -3.23 14.59
CA PHE A 358 5.51 -3.20 14.72
C PHE A 358 6.01 -4.49 15.38
N SER A 359 7.04 -5.14 14.82
CA SER A 359 7.75 -6.24 15.50
C SER A 359 9.27 -6.18 15.30
N CYS A 360 10.01 -6.80 16.22
CA CYS A 360 11.49 -6.80 16.25
C CYS A 360 12.09 -8.12 16.77
N GLN A 361 11.29 -9.20 16.86
CA GLN A 361 11.74 -10.53 17.29
C GLN A 361 11.67 -11.52 16.12
N LYS A 362 12.36 -12.66 16.23
CA LYS A 362 12.34 -13.70 15.18
C LYS A 362 10.94 -14.30 15.04
N TRP A 363 10.51 -14.65 13.82
CA TRP A 363 9.19 -15.25 13.57
C TRP A 363 8.04 -14.37 14.06
N SER A 364 8.21 -13.05 14.02
CA SER A 364 7.20 -12.08 14.46
C SER A 364 6.51 -11.44 13.27
N ASP A 365 5.94 -12.30 12.43
CA ASP A 365 5.22 -11.97 11.21
C ASP A 365 4.07 -10.97 11.46
N GLY A 366 3.68 -10.26 10.42
CA GLY A 366 2.46 -9.46 10.38
C GLY A 366 1.23 -10.37 10.38
N ILE A 367 0.66 -10.59 9.20
CA ILE A 367 -0.54 -11.41 9.01
C ILE A 367 -0.11 -12.79 8.45
N ASP A 368 -0.05 -13.80 9.31
CA ASP A 368 0.24 -15.20 8.94
C ASP A 368 -1.06 -16.04 8.92
N LEU A 369 -1.44 -16.53 7.73
CA LEU A 369 -2.70 -17.21 7.47
C LEU A 369 -2.49 -18.59 6.82
N MET A 370 -3.03 -19.65 7.45
CA MET A 370 -2.95 -21.04 6.99
C MET A 370 -4.34 -21.61 6.70
N SER A 371 -4.54 -22.12 5.47
CA SER A 371 -5.82 -22.69 5.00
C SER A 371 -7.05 -21.78 5.24
N CYS A 372 -6.86 -20.47 5.33
CA CYS A 372 -7.95 -19.49 5.45
C CYS A 372 -8.55 -19.18 4.08
N SER A 373 -9.80 -18.70 4.06
CA SER A 373 -10.55 -18.41 2.83
C SER A 373 -11.45 -17.20 2.96
N ASN A 374 -11.77 -16.55 1.83
CA ASN A 374 -12.60 -15.33 1.78
C ASN A 374 -12.02 -14.23 2.68
N VAL A 375 -10.74 -13.88 2.44
CA VAL A 375 -9.97 -12.95 3.27
C VAL A 375 -9.92 -11.58 2.61
N ASP A 376 -10.14 -10.52 3.40
CA ASP A 376 -10.26 -9.15 2.92
C ASP A 376 -9.45 -8.21 3.84
N ILE A 377 -8.29 -7.75 3.37
CA ILE A 377 -7.32 -6.94 4.10
C ILE A 377 -7.21 -5.58 3.41
N GLN A 378 -7.43 -4.48 4.13
CA GLN A 378 -7.30 -3.15 3.56
C GLN A 378 -6.78 -2.12 4.57
N ASP A 379 -6.06 -1.11 4.06
CA ASP A 379 -5.64 0.07 4.85
C ASP A 379 -4.74 -0.29 6.05
N ILE A 380 -3.73 -1.13 5.81
CA ILE A 380 -2.82 -1.60 6.87
C ILE A 380 -1.45 -0.93 6.78
N PHE A 381 -0.78 -0.80 7.94
CA PHE A 381 0.65 -0.53 8.02
C PHE A 381 1.34 -1.67 8.78
N MET A 382 2.34 -2.28 8.17
CA MET A 382 3.08 -3.42 8.73
C MET A 382 4.56 -3.11 8.66
N ARG A 383 5.22 -2.96 9.82
CA ARG A 383 6.68 -2.97 9.94
C ARG A 383 7.11 -4.17 10.78
N ASN A 384 7.55 -5.23 10.13
CA ASN A 384 7.72 -6.52 10.78
C ASN A 384 9.12 -7.12 10.58
N SER A 385 9.53 -7.89 11.59
CA SER A 385 10.79 -8.63 11.68
C SER A 385 10.72 -10.07 11.15
N ASP A 386 9.66 -10.36 10.40
CA ASP A 386 9.42 -11.54 9.57
C ASP A 386 8.30 -11.17 8.58
N ASP A 387 7.76 -12.12 7.81
CA ASP A 387 6.76 -11.89 6.75
C ASP A 387 5.64 -10.88 7.13
N CYS A 388 5.49 -9.77 6.39
CA CYS A 388 4.40 -8.81 6.65
C CYS A 388 3.02 -9.39 6.30
N ILE A 389 2.93 -10.19 5.24
CA ILE A 389 1.76 -10.98 4.85
C ILE A 389 2.23 -12.34 4.34
N ALA A 390 1.85 -13.42 5.01
CA ALA A 390 2.12 -14.80 4.60
C ALA A 390 0.81 -15.55 4.28
N VAL A 391 0.81 -16.29 3.17
CA VAL A 391 -0.35 -17.04 2.65
C VAL A 391 0.02 -18.52 2.47
N TYR A 392 -0.20 -19.30 3.52
CA TYR A 392 0.06 -20.75 3.56
C TYR A 392 -1.21 -21.56 3.32
N ALA A 393 -1.05 -22.78 2.77
CA ALA A 393 -2.09 -23.79 2.82
C ALA A 393 -2.00 -24.54 4.16
N HIS A 394 -1.82 -25.86 4.14
CA HIS A 394 -1.65 -26.63 5.37
C HIS A 394 -0.40 -26.22 6.16
N ARG A 395 -0.57 -26.04 7.48
CA ARG A 395 0.52 -25.97 8.46
C ARG A 395 0.02 -26.58 9.76
N TRP A 396 0.82 -27.43 10.40
CA TRP A 396 0.52 -28.08 11.69
C TRP A 396 -0.82 -28.83 11.75
N ASN A 397 -1.87 -28.19 12.28
CA ASN A 397 -3.20 -28.74 12.49
C ASN A 397 -4.27 -28.07 11.61
N TYR A 398 -3.87 -27.19 10.68
CA TYR A 398 -4.74 -26.51 9.72
C TYR A 398 -4.69 -27.22 8.38
N TYR A 399 -5.85 -27.60 7.83
CA TYR A 399 -5.96 -28.35 6.58
C TYR A 399 -6.95 -27.69 5.62
N GLY A 400 -6.58 -27.59 4.35
CA GLY A 400 -7.44 -27.09 3.28
C GLY A 400 -6.72 -26.16 2.31
N ASP A 401 -7.38 -25.93 1.18
CA ASP A 401 -6.98 -24.95 0.17
C ASP A 401 -7.09 -23.52 0.70
N VAL A 402 -6.43 -22.61 -0.03
CA VAL A 402 -6.58 -21.16 0.14
C VAL A 402 -7.35 -20.61 -1.07
N ARG A 403 -8.38 -19.78 -0.83
CA ARG A 403 -9.12 -19.13 -1.93
C ARG A 403 -9.71 -17.78 -1.57
N ASN A 404 -9.82 -16.92 -2.58
CA ASN A 404 -10.48 -15.61 -2.55
C ASN A 404 -9.86 -14.65 -1.52
N TYR A 405 -8.70 -14.07 -1.86
CA TYR A 405 -8.04 -13.05 -1.02
C TYR A 405 -8.05 -11.71 -1.76
N THR A 406 -8.37 -10.65 -1.02
CA THR A 406 -8.17 -9.26 -1.46
C THR A 406 -7.27 -8.56 -0.44
N VAL A 407 -6.17 -7.98 -0.91
CA VAL A 407 -5.29 -7.09 -0.15
C VAL A 407 -5.25 -5.75 -0.89
N LYS A 408 -5.59 -4.64 -0.21
CA LYS A 408 -5.72 -3.33 -0.84
C LYS A 408 -5.19 -2.18 0.02
N ASN A 409 -4.58 -1.16 -0.57
CA ASN A 409 -4.10 0.04 0.16
C ASN A 409 -3.21 -0.34 1.37
N ALA A 410 -2.20 -1.19 1.18
CA ALA A 410 -1.31 -1.62 2.26
C ALA A 410 0.04 -0.90 2.19
N ILE A 411 0.65 -0.64 3.35
CA ILE A 411 2.03 -0.17 3.49
C ILE A 411 2.83 -1.26 4.22
N LEU A 412 3.83 -1.82 3.55
CA LEU A 412 4.57 -3.00 4.01
C LEU A 412 6.06 -2.68 4.12
N TRP A 413 6.67 -3.05 5.24
CA TRP A 413 8.06 -2.79 5.58
C TRP A 413 8.61 -4.04 6.27
N ALA A 414 9.21 -4.93 5.49
CA ALA A 414 9.88 -6.11 6.04
C ALA A 414 11.29 -5.69 6.47
N ASP A 415 11.49 -5.43 7.77
CA ASP A 415 12.81 -5.23 8.36
C ASP A 415 13.63 -6.53 8.25
N VAL A 416 12.97 -7.71 8.21
CA VAL A 416 13.49 -9.01 7.76
C VAL A 416 12.41 -9.78 6.99
N ALA A 417 12.80 -10.69 6.08
CA ALA A 417 11.94 -11.56 5.28
C ALA A 417 11.03 -10.80 4.30
N HIS A 418 9.79 -11.26 4.05
CA HIS A 418 9.02 -10.86 2.88
C HIS A 418 7.94 -9.80 3.17
N PRO A 419 7.80 -8.77 2.33
CA PRO A 419 6.59 -7.96 2.32
C PRO A 419 5.35 -8.81 2.01
N ILE A 420 5.43 -9.74 1.05
CA ILE A 420 4.35 -10.65 0.66
C ILE A 420 4.92 -12.01 0.26
N ASN A 421 4.52 -13.08 0.96
CA ASN A 421 4.92 -14.47 0.71
C ASN A 421 3.69 -15.37 0.44
N ILE A 422 3.76 -16.21 -0.59
CA ILE A 422 2.68 -17.11 -1.02
C ILE A 422 3.22 -18.52 -1.21
N GLY A 423 2.56 -19.53 -0.63
CA GLY A 423 3.00 -20.93 -0.72
C GLY A 423 4.02 -21.27 0.37
N LEU A 424 5.03 -22.07 0.05
CA LEU A 424 5.80 -22.90 1.01
C LEU A 424 4.94 -24.00 1.63
N HIS A 425 4.35 -23.79 2.81
CA HIS A 425 3.72 -24.85 3.62
C HIS A 425 2.44 -25.43 3.00
N GLY A 426 2.33 -26.76 2.97
CA GLY A 426 1.25 -27.52 2.32
C GLY A 426 1.19 -29.00 2.73
N ASP A 427 0.12 -29.70 2.35
CA ASP A 427 -0.14 -31.07 2.81
C ASP A 427 0.57 -32.13 1.94
N THR A 428 1.76 -32.54 2.36
CA THR A 428 2.52 -33.62 1.72
C THR A 428 2.07 -35.03 2.08
N SER A 429 1.02 -35.19 2.90
CA SER A 429 0.43 -36.50 3.21
C SER A 429 -0.64 -36.93 2.19
N ASN A 430 -1.11 -36.00 1.35
CA ASN A 430 -2.10 -36.19 0.29
C ASN A 430 -1.59 -35.60 -1.04
N ASP A 431 -2.48 -35.36 -2.01
CA ASP A 431 -2.14 -34.82 -3.35
C ASP A 431 -1.66 -33.35 -3.37
N GLY A 432 -1.52 -32.69 -2.21
CA GLY A 432 -1.19 -31.27 -2.07
C GLY A 432 -2.38 -30.32 -2.23
N ASN A 433 -2.23 -29.10 -1.70
CA ASN A 433 -3.29 -28.09 -1.69
C ASN A 433 -3.27 -27.17 -2.94
N VAL A 434 -4.36 -26.45 -3.15
CA VAL A 434 -4.45 -25.34 -4.11
C VAL A 434 -4.51 -24.01 -3.36
N ILE A 435 -3.78 -23.02 -3.87
CA ILE A 435 -3.82 -21.63 -3.42
C ILE A 435 -4.25 -20.80 -4.63
N GLU A 436 -5.49 -20.30 -4.64
CA GLU A 436 -6.06 -19.63 -5.83
C GLU A 436 -6.75 -18.28 -5.55
N LYS A 437 -6.85 -17.43 -6.58
CA LYS A 437 -7.67 -16.20 -6.58
C LYS A 437 -7.23 -15.22 -5.49
N LEU A 438 -5.97 -14.82 -5.55
CA LEU A 438 -5.39 -13.81 -4.66
C LEU A 438 -5.20 -12.49 -5.44
N GLN A 439 -5.70 -11.38 -4.90
CA GLN A 439 -5.62 -10.05 -5.50
C GLN A 439 -4.93 -9.09 -4.55
N PHE A 440 -3.78 -8.56 -4.97
CA PHE A 440 -2.99 -7.57 -4.24
C PHE A 440 -3.02 -6.25 -5.03
N SER A 441 -3.50 -5.18 -4.40
CA SER A 441 -3.80 -3.91 -5.09
C SER A 441 -3.34 -2.68 -4.31
N ASP A 442 -2.83 -1.68 -5.03
CA ASP A 442 -2.50 -0.36 -4.47
C ASP A 442 -1.55 -0.40 -3.26
N ILE A 443 -0.54 -1.28 -3.27
CA ILE A 443 0.39 -1.50 -2.16
C ILE A 443 1.67 -0.66 -2.29
N ASP A 444 2.11 -0.03 -1.19
CA ASP A 444 3.42 0.59 -1.03
C ASP A 444 4.36 -0.34 -0.24
N ILE A 445 5.50 -0.71 -0.80
CA ILE A 445 6.54 -1.53 -0.16
C ILE A 445 7.74 -0.62 0.14
N LEU A 446 8.03 -0.44 1.44
CA LEU A 446 9.02 0.52 1.94
C LEU A 446 10.35 -0.12 2.36
N GLU A 447 10.40 -1.44 2.59
CA GLU A 447 11.63 -2.15 2.91
C GLU A 447 11.47 -3.65 2.61
N HIS A 448 12.59 -4.32 2.31
CA HIS A 448 12.69 -5.77 2.15
C HIS A 448 14.15 -6.19 2.37
N ASP A 449 14.36 -6.99 3.42
CA ASP A 449 15.65 -7.58 3.73
C ASP A 449 15.57 -9.10 4.01
N GLU A 450 15.75 -9.90 2.96
CA GLU A 450 15.80 -11.37 3.07
C GLU A 450 17.22 -11.89 2.76
N TYR A 451 17.74 -12.73 3.65
CA TYR A 451 19.05 -13.34 3.57
C TYR A 451 19.12 -14.46 2.52
N TYR A 452 18.07 -15.26 2.38
CA TYR A 452 18.05 -16.49 1.59
C TYR A 452 17.59 -16.24 0.14
N SER A 453 18.53 -16.34 -0.81
CA SER A 453 18.31 -16.03 -2.24
C SER A 453 17.26 -16.88 -2.98
N GLU A 454 16.73 -17.92 -2.33
CA GLU A 454 15.61 -18.73 -2.84
C GLU A 454 14.24 -18.15 -2.48
N TYR A 455 14.17 -17.26 -1.49
CA TYR A 455 12.92 -16.72 -0.94
C TYR A 455 12.77 -15.21 -1.27
N GLN A 456 13.84 -14.42 -1.14
CA GLN A 456 14.02 -12.99 -1.52
C GLN A 456 13.04 -12.39 -2.56
N GLY A 457 11.78 -12.13 -2.22
CA GLY A 457 10.81 -11.48 -3.11
C GLY A 457 9.94 -10.45 -2.39
N CYS A 458 9.87 -9.22 -2.92
CA CYS A 458 8.84 -8.25 -2.51
C CYS A 458 7.43 -8.83 -2.77
N MET A 459 7.33 -9.61 -3.84
CA MET A 459 6.20 -10.45 -4.21
C MET A 459 6.74 -11.88 -4.41
N ALA A 460 6.82 -12.65 -3.33
CA ALA A 460 7.40 -13.99 -3.29
C ALA A 460 6.35 -15.10 -3.47
N PHE A 461 6.69 -16.09 -4.27
CA PHE A 461 5.98 -17.37 -4.40
C PHE A 461 7.00 -18.48 -4.08
N SER A 462 6.88 -19.05 -2.89
CA SER A 462 7.89 -19.91 -2.26
C SER A 462 7.51 -21.41 -2.37
N VAL A 463 7.03 -21.85 -3.53
CA VAL A 463 6.08 -22.97 -3.63
C VAL A 463 6.72 -24.34 -3.40
N GLY A 464 6.62 -24.82 -2.16
CA GLY A 464 6.93 -26.19 -1.72
C GLY A 464 5.69 -27.05 -1.47
N ASP A 465 5.89 -28.17 -0.78
CA ASP A 465 4.87 -29.02 -0.15
C ASP A 465 3.65 -29.39 -0.99
N TYR A 466 3.91 -29.80 -2.24
CA TYR A 466 2.89 -30.14 -3.24
C TYR A 466 1.85 -29.02 -3.50
N ASN A 467 2.10 -27.78 -3.07
CA ASN A 467 1.19 -26.66 -3.37
C ASN A 467 1.11 -26.38 -4.87
N LEU A 468 -0.10 -26.07 -5.35
CA LEU A 468 -0.33 -25.44 -6.65
C LEU A 468 -0.83 -24.02 -6.40
N VAL A 469 -0.03 -23.00 -6.74
CA VAL A 469 -0.45 -21.60 -6.65
C VAL A 469 -0.94 -21.14 -8.01
N LYS A 470 -2.13 -20.52 -8.08
CA LYS A 470 -2.64 -20.02 -9.37
C LYS A 470 -3.59 -18.82 -9.28
N ASP A 471 -3.86 -18.21 -10.42
CA ASP A 471 -4.85 -17.14 -10.58
C ASP A 471 -4.58 -15.96 -9.62
N VAL A 472 -3.32 -15.48 -9.60
CA VAL A 472 -2.84 -14.42 -8.70
C VAL A 472 -2.61 -13.12 -9.46
N THR A 473 -3.07 -11.99 -8.92
CA THR A 473 -2.87 -10.67 -9.53
C THR A 473 -2.25 -9.68 -8.52
N PHE A 474 -1.18 -9.02 -8.95
CA PHE A 474 -0.59 -7.85 -8.33
C PHE A 474 -0.83 -6.65 -9.24
N GLU A 475 -1.53 -5.62 -8.76
CA GLU A 475 -1.84 -4.42 -9.54
C GLU A 475 -1.53 -3.14 -8.75
N ASN A 476 -0.88 -2.16 -9.39
CA ASN A 476 -0.48 -0.90 -8.76
C ASN A 476 0.38 -1.12 -7.50
N ILE A 477 1.51 -1.82 -7.64
CA ILE A 477 2.47 -2.02 -6.54
C ILE A 477 3.62 -1.03 -6.69
N ARG A 478 4.00 -0.36 -5.61
CA ARG A 478 5.05 0.67 -5.59
C ARG A 478 6.12 0.27 -4.59
N VAL A 479 7.29 -0.08 -5.08
CA VAL A 479 8.44 -0.51 -4.27
C VAL A 479 9.44 0.64 -4.21
N GLU A 480 9.80 1.08 -3.00
CA GLU A 480 10.85 2.08 -2.80
C GLU A 480 12.25 1.43 -2.76
N HIS A 481 13.25 2.07 -2.15
CA HIS A 481 14.51 1.42 -1.82
C HIS A 481 14.28 0.18 -0.92
N ILE A 482 15.07 -0.87 -1.17
CA ILE A 482 15.10 -2.11 -0.38
C ILE A 482 16.56 -2.47 -0.08
N GLN A 483 16.82 -3.01 1.10
CA GLN A 483 18.17 -3.39 1.56
C GLN A 483 18.75 -4.56 0.76
N ARG A 484 17.99 -5.66 0.66
CA ARG A 484 18.48 -6.93 0.10
C ARG A 484 17.30 -7.82 -0.26
N GLY A 485 17.01 -7.89 -1.56
CA GLY A 485 15.89 -8.69 -2.06
C GLY A 485 15.72 -8.56 -3.56
N GLN A 486 14.75 -9.29 -4.11
CA GLN A 486 14.31 -9.17 -5.50
C GLN A 486 12.90 -8.57 -5.53
N LEU A 487 12.46 -8.01 -6.67
CA LEU A 487 11.07 -7.54 -6.82
C LEU A 487 10.11 -8.72 -6.94
N PHE A 488 10.43 -9.65 -7.84
CA PHE A 488 9.64 -10.83 -8.14
C PHE A 488 10.48 -12.07 -7.88
N ASN A 489 9.97 -13.01 -7.09
CA ASN A 489 10.60 -14.31 -6.92
C ASN A 489 9.53 -15.40 -7.04
N LEU A 490 9.46 -16.05 -8.20
CA LEU A 490 8.48 -17.09 -8.51
C LEU A 490 9.22 -18.42 -8.64
N ARG A 491 9.15 -19.25 -7.60
CA ARG A 491 9.85 -20.53 -7.57
C ARG A 491 8.95 -21.66 -7.14
N ILE A 492 9.10 -22.78 -7.83
CA ILE A 492 8.78 -24.09 -7.28
C ILE A 492 10.07 -24.61 -6.66
N LEU A 493 10.04 -24.88 -5.36
CA LEU A 493 11.23 -25.18 -4.57
C LEU A 493 11.02 -26.38 -3.65
N PHE A 494 12.12 -26.86 -3.08
CA PHE A 494 12.15 -27.81 -1.98
C PHE A 494 13.43 -27.61 -1.19
N ASN A 495 13.28 -27.19 0.05
CA ASN A 495 14.35 -27.06 1.03
C ASN A 495 13.96 -27.86 2.28
N THR A 496 14.78 -28.83 2.65
CA THR A 496 14.54 -29.75 3.78
C THR A 496 14.52 -29.07 5.16
N GLU A 497 14.91 -27.80 5.25
CA GLU A 497 14.79 -26.99 6.48
C GLU A 497 13.35 -26.45 6.68
N PHE A 498 12.65 -26.17 5.58
CA PHE A 498 11.37 -25.43 5.58
C PHE A 498 10.21 -26.14 4.90
N SER A 499 10.44 -27.28 4.24
CA SER A 499 9.45 -28.03 3.45
C SER A 499 9.74 -29.53 3.44
N PHE A 500 8.70 -30.33 3.30
CA PHE A 500 8.72 -31.79 3.20
C PHE A 500 8.56 -32.30 1.76
N GLY A 501 8.13 -31.43 0.82
CA GLY A 501 7.93 -31.77 -0.59
C GLY A 501 8.22 -30.61 -1.54
N ILE A 502 8.26 -30.93 -2.83
CA ILE A 502 8.44 -29.97 -3.93
C ILE A 502 7.05 -29.49 -4.39
N GLY A 503 6.83 -28.20 -4.63
CA GLY A 503 5.55 -27.68 -5.15
C GLY A 503 5.12 -28.31 -6.48
N ARG A 504 3.82 -28.23 -6.81
CA ARG A 504 3.27 -28.76 -8.07
C ARG A 504 3.36 -27.79 -9.24
N GLY A 505 3.11 -26.49 -9.02
CA GLY A 505 3.00 -25.53 -10.11
C GLY A 505 2.82 -24.07 -9.65
N ILE A 506 3.10 -23.14 -10.55
CA ILE A 506 2.65 -21.74 -10.48
C ILE A 506 1.97 -21.40 -11.81
N GLU A 507 0.69 -21.02 -11.80
CA GLU A 507 -0.10 -20.79 -13.02
C GLU A 507 -0.80 -19.42 -13.00
N ASN A 508 -0.99 -18.79 -14.18
CA ASN A 508 -1.85 -17.60 -14.34
C ASN A 508 -1.54 -16.44 -13.37
N VAL A 509 -0.30 -15.94 -13.37
CA VAL A 509 0.11 -14.80 -12.51
C VAL A 509 0.17 -13.51 -13.32
N THR A 510 -0.45 -12.43 -12.84
CA THR A 510 -0.39 -11.10 -13.47
C THR A 510 0.30 -10.09 -12.56
N PHE A 511 1.31 -9.40 -13.09
CA PHE A 511 1.94 -8.21 -12.52
C PHE A 511 1.61 -7.00 -13.40
N ARG A 512 0.72 -6.11 -12.93
CA ARG A 512 0.30 -4.91 -13.65
C ARG A 512 0.71 -3.65 -12.90
N ASN A 513 1.21 -2.64 -13.61
CA ASN A 513 1.53 -1.32 -13.04
C ASN A 513 2.45 -1.44 -11.82
N ILE A 514 3.58 -2.12 -11.98
CA ILE A 514 4.57 -2.28 -10.91
C ILE A 514 5.64 -1.20 -11.09
N TYR A 515 5.84 -0.40 -10.05
CA TYR A 515 6.80 0.71 -10.02
C TYR A 515 7.88 0.40 -8.99
N TYR A 516 9.16 0.59 -9.34
CA TYR A 516 10.27 0.45 -8.41
C TYR A 516 11.29 1.56 -8.59
N ASP A 517 11.56 2.32 -7.53
CA ASP A 517 12.46 3.49 -7.57
C ASP A 517 13.71 3.35 -6.67
N GLY A 518 13.92 2.15 -6.13
CA GLY A 518 15.10 1.81 -5.33
C GLY A 518 16.38 1.62 -6.14
N CYS A 519 17.36 0.92 -5.56
CA CYS A 519 18.60 0.50 -6.21
C CYS A 519 19.14 -0.79 -5.57
N CYS A 520 20.10 -1.43 -6.25
CA CYS A 520 20.87 -2.58 -5.76
C CYS A 520 20.06 -3.85 -5.44
N GLU A 521 18.87 -4.00 -6.04
CA GLU A 521 18.09 -5.23 -5.98
C GLU A 521 18.84 -6.43 -6.59
N ASN A 522 18.66 -7.61 -5.97
CA ASN A 522 19.08 -8.85 -6.58
C ASN A 522 18.21 -9.15 -7.83
N PRO A 523 18.77 -9.81 -8.85
CA PRO A 523 18.02 -10.18 -10.06
C PRO A 523 16.81 -11.03 -9.71
N SER A 524 15.62 -10.58 -10.12
CA SER A 524 14.34 -11.28 -9.94
C SER A 524 14.34 -12.62 -10.68
N VAL A 525 13.74 -13.66 -10.12
CA VAL A 525 13.78 -15.02 -10.69
C VAL A 525 12.38 -15.57 -10.91
N ILE A 526 12.15 -16.15 -12.08
CA ILE A 526 10.98 -16.99 -12.38
C ILE A 526 11.50 -18.35 -12.84
N ALA A 527 11.26 -19.42 -12.07
CA ALA A 527 11.78 -20.75 -12.37
C ALA A 527 10.85 -21.87 -11.89
N GLY A 528 10.59 -22.85 -12.77
CA GLY A 528 10.03 -24.14 -12.37
C GLY A 528 11.11 -25.08 -11.85
N TYR A 529 10.70 -26.24 -11.36
CA TYR A 529 11.59 -27.24 -10.78
C TYR A 529 12.01 -28.33 -11.79
N ASP A 530 11.05 -28.82 -12.60
CA ASP A 530 11.31 -29.78 -13.67
C ASP A 530 10.21 -29.76 -14.75
N ALA A 531 10.28 -30.68 -15.72
CA ALA A 531 9.36 -30.76 -16.86
C ALA A 531 7.91 -31.15 -16.50
N GLN A 532 7.61 -31.51 -15.25
CA GLN A 532 6.26 -31.72 -14.72
C GLN A 532 5.82 -30.59 -13.77
N ARG A 533 6.77 -29.87 -13.19
CA ARG A 533 6.56 -28.84 -12.17
C ARG A 533 7.06 -27.49 -12.67
N ILE A 534 6.19 -26.82 -13.42
CA ILE A 534 6.50 -25.63 -14.23
C ILE A 534 5.87 -24.36 -13.67
N VAL A 535 6.44 -23.21 -14.06
CA VAL A 535 5.75 -21.91 -13.96
C VAL A 535 5.14 -21.58 -15.32
N ASP A 536 3.82 -21.40 -15.42
CA ASP A 536 3.13 -21.12 -16.68
C ASP A 536 2.25 -19.86 -16.59
N GLY A 537 2.15 -19.12 -17.70
CA GLY A 537 1.20 -18.02 -17.84
C GLY A 537 1.48 -16.81 -16.94
N VAL A 538 2.74 -16.39 -16.81
CA VAL A 538 3.09 -15.14 -16.08
C VAL A 538 3.06 -13.94 -17.04
N LEU A 539 2.20 -12.96 -16.77
CA LEU A 539 2.09 -11.71 -17.50
C LEU A 539 2.68 -10.55 -16.69
N PHE A 540 3.68 -9.88 -17.26
CA PHE A 540 4.18 -8.59 -16.82
C PHE A 540 3.61 -7.49 -17.74
N GLU A 541 2.89 -6.52 -17.19
CA GLU A 541 2.20 -5.45 -17.91
C GLU A 541 2.54 -4.09 -17.29
N ASN A 542 3.17 -3.19 -18.07
CA ASN A 542 3.56 -1.86 -17.59
C ASN A 542 4.44 -1.89 -16.31
N ILE A 543 5.57 -2.59 -16.37
CA ILE A 543 6.58 -2.59 -15.30
C ILE A 543 7.55 -1.41 -15.51
N VAL A 544 7.75 -0.60 -14.47
CA VAL A 544 8.56 0.63 -14.51
C VAL A 544 9.63 0.56 -13.42
N ILE A 545 10.90 0.61 -13.82
CA ILE A 545 12.04 0.64 -12.91
C ILE A 545 12.81 1.95 -13.10
N ARG A 546 13.02 2.68 -11.99
CA ARG A 546 13.77 3.96 -11.91
C ARG A 546 13.32 4.94 -13.00
N GLY A 547 12.01 5.19 -13.04
CA GLY A 547 11.31 6.03 -14.02
C GLY A 547 11.17 5.48 -15.45
N LYS A 548 11.76 4.32 -15.77
CA LYS A 548 11.76 3.75 -17.13
C LYS A 548 10.87 2.49 -17.22
N ARG A 549 9.87 2.50 -18.12
CA ARG A 549 9.16 1.26 -18.51
C ARG A 549 10.13 0.32 -19.24
N ILE A 550 10.24 -0.91 -18.75
CA ILE A 550 11.14 -1.93 -19.29
C ILE A 550 10.60 -2.48 -20.62
N LYS A 551 11.51 -2.88 -21.52
CA LYS A 551 11.16 -3.45 -22.83
C LYS A 551 11.70 -4.87 -23.05
N SER A 552 12.46 -5.38 -22.09
CA SER A 552 12.88 -6.78 -22.00
C SER A 552 13.04 -7.18 -20.52
N PHE A 553 13.14 -8.48 -20.25
CA PHE A 553 13.43 -8.97 -18.91
C PHE A 553 14.83 -8.54 -18.41
N ASP A 554 15.82 -8.47 -19.31
CA ASP A 554 17.16 -7.93 -18.99
C ASP A 554 17.11 -6.46 -18.54
N GLU A 555 16.31 -5.61 -19.20
CA GLU A 555 16.11 -4.22 -18.75
C GLU A 555 15.41 -4.12 -17.40
N GLY A 556 14.68 -5.17 -16.99
CA GLY A 556 14.03 -5.27 -15.69
C GLY A 556 14.87 -5.93 -14.59
N ASN A 557 16.09 -6.38 -14.89
CA ASN A 557 16.85 -7.25 -13.99
C ASN A 557 16.09 -8.54 -13.61
N ILE A 558 15.32 -9.08 -14.57
CA ILE A 558 14.46 -10.27 -14.42
C ILE A 558 15.08 -11.45 -15.17
N ARG A 559 15.21 -12.59 -14.49
CA ARG A 559 15.74 -13.86 -15.01
C ARG A 559 14.61 -14.88 -15.15
N VAL A 560 14.19 -15.11 -16.39
CA VAL A 560 13.35 -16.25 -16.74
C VAL A 560 14.25 -17.49 -16.83
N GLY A 561 14.00 -18.46 -15.95
CA GLY A 561 14.83 -19.65 -15.75
C GLY A 561 14.37 -20.87 -16.55
N ASN A 562 14.76 -22.05 -16.08
CA ASN A 562 14.29 -23.31 -16.64
C ASN A 562 12.83 -23.61 -16.24
N PHE A 563 12.19 -24.47 -17.02
CA PHE A 563 10.85 -25.02 -16.71
C PHE A 563 9.77 -23.93 -16.56
N THR A 564 9.84 -22.90 -17.42
CA THR A 564 8.87 -21.82 -17.51
C THR A 564 8.20 -21.76 -18.88
N ASN A 565 6.89 -21.57 -18.93
CA ASN A 565 6.09 -21.42 -20.14
C ASN A 565 5.35 -20.07 -20.17
N ASN A 566 5.07 -19.56 -21.38
CA ASN A 566 4.21 -18.38 -21.63
C ASN A 566 4.55 -17.09 -20.86
N ILE A 567 5.79 -16.95 -20.35
CA ILE A 567 6.25 -15.78 -19.61
C ILE A 567 6.33 -14.57 -20.56
N THR A 568 5.46 -13.57 -20.34
CA THR A 568 5.14 -12.52 -21.32
C THR A 568 5.34 -11.13 -20.72
N LEU A 569 5.92 -10.20 -21.48
CA LEU A 569 6.04 -8.77 -21.15
C LEU A 569 5.20 -7.92 -22.13
N LYS A 570 4.51 -6.90 -21.62
CA LYS A 570 3.69 -5.93 -22.38
C LYS A 570 3.96 -4.49 -21.96
#